data_AF-A0A519UWX7-F1
#
_entry.id   AF-A0A519UWX7-F1
#
_cell.length_a   1.000
_cell.length_b   1.000
_cell.length_c   1.000
_cell.angle_alpha   90.00
_cell.angle_beta   90.00
_cell.angle_gamma   90.00
#
_symmetry.space_group_name_H-M   'P 1'
#
loop_
_entity.id
_entity.type
_entity.pdbx_description
1 polymer ?
#
loop_
_entity_poly.entity_id
_entity_poly.type
_entity_poly.pdbx_seq_one_letter_code
_entity_poly.pdbx_strand_id
1 'polypeptide(L)'
;MLIRNCFLIFLDIDNLEAYKKTLDKNVSTEGTDKTIKKLKENLGKFVRMGDASGPVYIEEVTIAKKSPKNIIILVNKLTGSSAEYLLFVAKQSKKVKLMGTPSYGALDYGNAFAVDFGCENYKVFMPTYRALRLPDYPIDNIGIQPDVYIDSSVKDWVKFAVDYLEND
;
A
#
# COMPACT_ATOMS: atom_id res chain seq x y z
N MET A 1 -5.80 -4.97 -12.28
CA MET A 1 -7.03 -5.11 -11.46
C MET A 1 -6.77 -4.45 -10.13
N LEU A 2 -6.74 -3.11 -10.05
CA LEU A 2 -6.25 -2.43 -8.84
C LEU A 2 -7.09 -2.82 -7.61
N ILE A 3 -6.48 -3.50 -6.64
CA ILE A 3 -7.11 -3.73 -5.34
C ILE A 3 -6.64 -2.59 -4.45
N ARG A 4 -7.33 -1.45 -4.46
CA ARG A 4 -7.20 -0.50 -3.35
C ARG A 4 -8.43 -0.66 -2.49
N ASN A 5 -8.25 -1.08 -1.26
CA ASN A 5 -9.24 -0.82 -0.22
C ASN A 5 -8.59 -1.04 1.15
N CYS A 6 -8.71 -0.01 1.99
CA CYS A 6 -8.31 -0.07 3.39
C CYS A 6 -9.49 0.34 4.28
N PHE A 7 -9.61 -0.28 5.46
CA PHE A 7 -10.45 0.21 6.53
C PHE A 7 -9.70 1.22 7.37
N LEU A 8 -10.39 2.27 7.85
CA LEU A 8 -9.83 3.25 8.78
C LEU A 8 -10.19 2.93 10.23
N ILE A 9 -9.24 3.19 11.14
CA ILE A 9 -9.30 2.91 12.59
C ILE A 9 -9.52 4.21 13.37
N PHE A 10 -10.12 4.11 14.57
CA PHE A 10 -10.49 5.18 15.51
C PHE A 10 -9.56 6.37 15.67
N LEU A 11 -8.27 6.15 15.52
CA LEU A 11 -7.22 7.14 15.77
C LEU A 11 -7.17 8.24 14.71
N ASP A 12 -7.93 8.10 13.61
CA ASP A 12 -7.96 9.12 12.58
C ASP A 12 -8.86 10.32 12.93
N ILE A 13 -9.78 10.23 13.91
CA ILE A 13 -10.66 11.37 14.24
C ILE A 13 -9.85 12.56 14.75
N ASP A 14 -9.04 12.37 15.80
CA ASP A 14 -8.24 13.44 16.39
C ASP A 14 -7.20 13.96 15.40
N ASN A 15 -6.66 13.06 14.57
CA ASN A 15 -5.74 13.43 13.49
C ASN A 15 -6.42 14.31 12.44
N LEU A 16 -7.62 13.97 11.96
CA LEU A 16 -8.36 14.77 10.99
C LEU A 16 -8.78 16.13 11.59
N GLU A 17 -9.14 16.18 12.87
CA GLU A 17 -9.43 17.43 13.57
C GLU A 17 -8.16 18.29 13.74
N ALA A 18 -6.99 17.68 14.00
CA ALA A 18 -5.71 18.38 14.05
C ALA A 18 -5.29 18.89 12.66
N TYR A 19 -5.41 18.05 11.63
CA TYR A 19 -5.14 18.39 10.23
C TYR A 19 -5.99 19.59 9.78
N LYS A 20 -7.28 19.61 10.11
CA LYS A 20 -8.16 20.75 9.83
C LYS A 20 -7.62 22.08 10.38
N LYS A 21 -6.99 22.06 11.55
CA LYS A 21 -6.39 23.27 12.17
C LYS A 21 -5.15 23.77 11.43
N THR A 22 -4.50 22.90 10.66
CA THR A 22 -3.31 23.25 9.84
C THR A 22 -3.68 23.81 8.47
N LEU A 23 -4.94 23.68 8.04
CA LEU A 23 -5.39 24.14 6.72
C LEU A 23 -5.61 25.64 6.71
N ASP A 24 -5.27 26.25 5.57
CA ASP A 24 -5.63 27.65 5.29
C ASP A 24 -7.16 27.83 5.31
N LYS A 25 -7.62 28.99 5.79
CA LYS A 25 -9.05 29.31 5.95
C LYS A 25 -9.86 29.23 4.65
N ASN A 26 -9.19 29.28 3.50
CA ASN A 26 -9.82 29.23 2.18
C ASN A 26 -9.97 27.79 1.65
N VAL A 27 -9.44 26.79 2.35
CA VAL A 27 -9.55 25.38 1.99
C VAL A 27 -10.84 24.83 2.59
N SER A 28 -11.69 24.23 1.75
CA SER A 28 -12.90 23.55 2.22
C SER A 28 -12.53 22.35 3.10
N THR A 29 -13.22 22.23 4.23
CA THR A 29 -13.10 21.12 5.19
C THR A 29 -14.26 20.13 5.12
N GLU A 30 -15.21 20.34 4.21
CA GLU A 30 -16.47 19.57 4.13
C GLU A 30 -16.25 18.06 3.99
N GLY A 31 -15.31 17.64 3.14
CA GLY A 31 -14.95 16.23 2.97
C GLY A 31 -14.36 15.61 4.24
N THR A 32 -13.54 16.38 4.95
CA THR A 32 -12.95 15.98 6.24
C THR A 32 -14.03 15.89 7.32
N ASP A 33 -14.95 16.85 7.38
CA ASP A 33 -16.06 16.86 8.33
C ASP A 33 -17.00 15.67 8.12
N LYS A 34 -17.31 15.35 6.86
CA LYS A 34 -18.10 14.16 6.51
C LYS A 34 -17.40 12.87 6.96
N THR A 35 -16.08 12.81 6.79
CA THR A 35 -15.28 11.68 7.25
C THR A 35 -15.30 11.55 8.78
N ILE A 36 -15.03 12.65 9.50
CA ILE A 36 -15.06 12.70 10.96
C ILE A 36 -16.42 12.25 11.48
N LYS A 37 -17.53 12.76 10.90
CA LYS A 37 -18.89 12.36 11.27
C LYS A 37 -19.09 10.85 11.10
N LYS A 38 -18.70 10.30 9.94
CA LYS A 38 -18.82 8.86 9.66
C LYS A 38 -18.03 8.01 10.64
N LEU A 39 -16.81 8.43 11.01
CA LEU A 39 -15.98 7.73 11.99
C LEU A 39 -16.59 7.80 13.41
N LYS A 40 -17.10 8.98 13.82
CA LYS A 40 -17.78 9.18 15.12
C LYS A 40 -19.06 8.33 15.24
N GLU A 41 -19.81 8.14 14.16
CA GLU A 41 -21.01 7.28 14.14
C GLU A 41 -20.68 5.77 14.19
N ASN A 42 -19.42 5.38 13.97
CA ASN A 42 -19.00 3.98 13.86
C ASN A 42 -17.86 3.63 14.82
N LEU A 43 -17.91 4.17 16.06
CA LEU A 43 -16.93 3.85 17.10
C LEU A 43 -16.81 2.34 17.37
N GLY A 44 -15.58 1.85 17.56
CA GLY A 44 -15.24 0.43 17.73
C GLY A 44 -15.27 -0.45 16.46
N LYS A 45 -15.67 0.05 15.28
CA LYS A 45 -15.78 -0.70 14.03
C LYS A 45 -14.76 -0.31 12.94
N PHE A 46 -14.42 -1.25 12.07
CA PHE A 46 -13.70 -0.92 10.85
C PHE A 46 -14.59 -0.15 9.88
N VAL A 47 -14.21 1.09 9.54
CA VAL A 47 -14.97 1.94 8.63
C VAL A 47 -14.32 1.93 7.26
N ARG A 48 -15.08 1.52 6.25
CA ARG A 48 -14.60 1.58 4.87
C ARG A 48 -14.72 3.01 4.33
N MET A 49 -13.64 3.50 3.73
CA MET A 49 -13.59 4.82 3.10
C MET A 49 -13.49 4.68 1.57
N GLY A 50 -14.09 5.61 0.85
CA GLY A 50 -14.24 5.55 -0.61
C GLY A 50 -15.66 5.25 -1.08
N ASP A 51 -15.87 5.46 -2.38
CA ASP A 51 -17.12 5.34 -3.15
C ASP A 51 -17.29 3.96 -3.82
N ALA A 52 -16.24 3.12 -3.83
CA ALA A 52 -16.29 1.80 -4.43
C ALA A 52 -17.35 0.90 -3.77
N SER A 53 -18.29 0.40 -4.60
CA SER A 53 -19.47 -0.37 -4.21
C SER A 53 -19.17 -1.78 -3.66
N GLY A 54 -17.93 -2.28 -3.75
CA GLY A 54 -17.53 -3.62 -3.31
C GLY A 54 -16.03 -3.74 -3.00
N PRO A 55 -15.57 -4.80 -2.31
CA PRO A 55 -14.20 -4.93 -1.80
C PRO A 55 -13.11 -4.98 -2.88
N VAL A 56 -13.53 -5.06 -4.14
CA VAL A 56 -12.70 -5.02 -5.33
C VAL A 56 -13.32 -3.98 -6.26
N TYR A 57 -12.48 -3.17 -6.90
CA TYR A 57 -12.89 -2.37 -8.04
C TYR A 57 -11.95 -2.69 -9.21
N ILE A 58 -12.46 -2.56 -10.42
CA ILE A 58 -11.68 -2.79 -11.63
C ILE A 58 -11.46 -1.42 -12.26
N GLU A 59 -10.19 -1.04 -12.36
CA GLU A 59 -9.76 0.10 -13.14
C GLU A 59 -9.35 -0.39 -14.53
N GLU A 60 -10.08 0.02 -15.55
CA GLU A 60 -9.69 -0.20 -16.93
C GLU A 60 -8.68 0.86 -17.35
N VAL A 61 -7.54 0.42 -17.88
CA VAL A 61 -6.46 1.30 -18.30
C VAL A 61 -6.23 1.12 -19.80
N THR A 62 -6.37 2.20 -20.55
CA THR A 62 -6.00 2.23 -21.98
C THR A 62 -4.48 2.22 -22.10
N ILE A 63 -3.95 1.14 -22.67
CA ILE A 63 -2.50 0.98 -22.84
C ILE A 63 -1.99 1.96 -23.90
N ALA A 64 -0.97 2.74 -23.55
CA ALA A 64 -0.32 3.63 -24.49
C ALA A 64 0.29 2.86 -25.68
N LYS A 65 0.16 3.41 -26.89
CA LYS A 65 0.64 2.81 -28.15
C LYS A 65 2.13 2.45 -28.12
N LYS A 66 2.95 3.23 -27.41
CA LYS A 66 4.40 3.00 -27.20
C LYS A 66 4.69 2.57 -25.76
N SER A 67 4.06 1.48 -25.31
CA SER A 67 4.34 0.90 -23.99
C SER A 67 5.33 -0.26 -24.09
N PRO A 68 6.14 -0.52 -23.04
CA PRO A 68 6.96 -1.71 -22.97
C PRO A 68 6.13 -2.99 -23.15
N LYS A 69 6.72 -4.00 -23.80
CA LYS A 69 6.11 -5.32 -23.95
C LYS A 69 6.19 -6.09 -22.63
N ASN A 70 7.38 -6.12 -22.03
CA ASN A 70 7.69 -6.77 -20.76
C ASN A 70 8.40 -5.77 -19.84
N ILE A 71 8.20 -5.92 -18.53
CA ILE A 71 8.80 -5.11 -17.47
C ILE A 71 9.27 -6.07 -16.39
N ILE A 72 10.54 -5.99 -16.01
CA ILE A 72 11.06 -6.68 -14.82
C ILE A 72 11.29 -5.63 -13.73
N ILE A 73 10.84 -5.93 -12.52
CA ILE A 73 11.15 -5.13 -11.32
C ILE A 73 12.01 -5.99 -10.40
N LEU A 74 13.22 -5.52 -10.13
CA LEU A 74 14.13 -6.15 -9.18
C LEU A 74 13.70 -5.79 -7.75
N VAL A 75 13.53 -6.81 -6.91
CA VAL A 75 13.00 -6.68 -5.54
C VAL A 75 13.87 -7.44 -4.55
N ASN A 76 14.03 -6.88 -3.35
CA ASN A 76 14.71 -7.56 -2.25
C ASN A 76 14.03 -7.29 -0.90
N LYS A 77 14.59 -7.86 0.18
CA LYS A 77 14.06 -7.70 1.55
C LYS A 77 14.04 -6.26 2.07
N LEU A 78 14.77 -5.33 1.46
CA LEU A 78 14.75 -3.90 1.80
C LEU A 78 13.67 -3.12 1.04
N THR A 79 12.96 -3.77 0.11
CA THR A 79 11.84 -3.16 -0.60
C THR A 79 10.65 -3.08 0.34
N GLY A 80 10.41 -1.91 0.91
CA GLY A 80 9.38 -1.64 1.91
C GLY A 80 8.45 -0.48 1.55
N SER A 81 7.41 -0.25 2.36
CA SER A 81 6.59 0.96 2.31
C SER A 81 5.93 1.17 0.93
N SER A 82 5.98 2.40 0.38
CA SER A 82 5.41 2.73 -0.93
C SER A 82 5.98 1.90 -2.08
N ALA A 83 7.21 1.38 -1.96
CA ALA A 83 7.77 0.49 -2.96
C ALA A 83 7.02 -0.86 -2.99
N GLU A 84 6.66 -1.43 -1.83
CA GLU A 84 5.82 -2.65 -1.80
C GLU A 84 4.44 -2.40 -2.38
N TYR A 85 3.86 -1.23 -2.11
CA TYR A 85 2.58 -0.88 -2.72
C TYR A 85 2.68 -0.78 -4.25
N LEU A 86 3.77 -0.21 -4.78
CA LEU A 86 4.05 -0.22 -6.22
C LEU A 86 4.13 -1.66 -6.76
N LEU A 87 4.86 -2.55 -6.08
CA LEU A 87 4.94 -3.96 -6.48
C LEU A 87 3.57 -4.63 -6.49
N PHE A 88 2.78 -4.40 -5.45
CA PHE A 88 1.44 -4.98 -5.29
C PHE A 88 0.51 -4.60 -6.44
N VAL A 89 0.57 -3.34 -6.88
CA VAL A 89 -0.19 -2.85 -8.03
C VAL A 89 0.40 -3.35 -9.35
N ALA A 90 1.72 -3.24 -9.53
CA ALA A 90 2.40 -3.56 -10.77
C ALA A 90 2.31 -5.06 -11.13
N LYS A 91 2.43 -5.95 -10.14
CA LYS A 91 2.37 -7.42 -10.30
C LYS A 91 1.04 -7.92 -10.87
N GLN A 92 0.00 -7.09 -10.85
CA GLN A 92 -1.28 -7.44 -11.46
C GLN A 92 -1.28 -7.40 -12.99
N SER A 93 -0.29 -6.74 -13.58
CA SER A 93 -0.11 -6.70 -15.03
C SER A 93 0.63 -7.95 -15.50
N LYS A 94 0.09 -8.64 -16.50
CA LYS A 94 0.77 -9.79 -17.15
C LYS A 94 2.12 -9.42 -17.79
N LYS A 95 2.35 -8.12 -18.04
CA LYS A 95 3.61 -7.60 -18.58
C LYS A 95 4.71 -7.48 -17.53
N VAL A 96 4.35 -7.49 -16.24
CA VAL A 96 5.30 -7.24 -15.13
C VAL A 96 5.67 -8.57 -14.49
N LYS A 97 6.98 -8.79 -14.32
CA LYS A 97 7.53 -9.86 -13.50
C LYS A 97 8.38 -9.27 -12.39
N LEU A 98 8.21 -9.76 -11.17
CA LEU A 98 9.06 -9.44 -10.04
C LEU A 98 10.20 -10.45 -9.97
N MET A 99 11.41 -9.97 -9.74
CA MET A 99 12.60 -10.82 -9.74
C MET A 99 13.52 -10.45 -8.57
N GLY A 100 14.02 -11.45 -7.84
CA GLY A 100 14.87 -11.23 -6.66
C GLY A 100 14.43 -12.04 -5.46
N THR A 101 14.32 -11.42 -4.29
CA THR A 101 13.87 -12.08 -3.05
C THR A 101 12.55 -11.49 -2.55
N PRO A 102 11.85 -12.14 -1.60
CA PRO A 102 10.66 -11.55 -0.99
C PRO A 102 10.92 -10.13 -0.46
N SER A 103 9.92 -9.25 -0.60
CA SER A 103 9.98 -7.87 -0.10
C SER A 103 9.96 -7.81 1.43
N TYR A 104 9.99 -6.60 2.00
CA TYR A 104 10.06 -6.39 3.44
C TYR A 104 8.89 -7.01 4.19
N GLY A 105 7.65 -6.76 3.73
CA GLY A 105 6.42 -7.23 4.36
C GLY A 105 5.89 -6.23 5.39
N ALA A 106 5.55 -5.01 4.95
CA ALA A 106 4.90 -3.99 5.78
C ALA A 106 3.82 -3.22 4.99
N LEU A 107 2.77 -3.93 4.56
CA LEU A 107 1.70 -3.41 3.70
C LEU A 107 0.28 -3.70 4.21
N ASP A 108 0.08 -4.57 5.19
CA ASP A 108 -1.25 -4.87 5.72
C ASP A 108 -1.82 -3.75 6.59
N TYR A 109 -0.97 -3.19 7.43
CA TYR A 109 -1.31 -2.14 8.38
C TYR A 109 -0.46 -0.91 8.08
N GLY A 110 -1.07 0.09 7.46
CA GLY A 110 -0.32 1.22 6.93
C GLY A 110 -0.82 2.56 7.44
N ASN A 111 -0.15 3.61 6.94
CA ASN A 111 -0.26 4.99 7.42
C ASN A 111 -0.04 5.06 8.94
N ALA A 112 1.19 4.74 9.36
CA ALA A 112 1.59 4.82 10.75
C ALA A 112 1.55 6.28 11.22
N PHE A 113 0.79 6.53 12.28
CA PHE A 113 0.65 7.85 12.88
C PHE A 113 1.15 7.85 14.31
N ALA A 114 1.88 8.89 14.70
CA ALA A 114 2.40 9.03 16.05
C ALA A 114 1.31 9.55 16.99
N VAL A 115 1.00 8.77 18.02
CA VAL A 115 0.05 9.11 19.08
C VAL A 115 0.82 9.28 20.38
N ASP A 116 0.44 10.33 21.13
CA ASP A 116 0.98 10.57 22.46
C ASP A 116 0.49 9.48 23.41
N PHE A 117 1.42 8.82 24.09
CA PHE A 117 1.13 7.76 25.03
C PHE A 117 0.89 8.28 26.46
N GLY A 118 0.92 9.61 26.66
CA GLY A 118 0.80 10.24 27.97
C GLY A 118 2.09 10.20 28.78
N CYS A 119 3.22 9.93 28.14
CA CYS A 119 4.55 9.91 28.75
C CYS A 119 5.50 10.74 27.88
N GLU A 120 6.17 11.75 28.47
CA GLU A 120 6.94 12.78 27.74
C GLU A 120 8.00 12.24 26.75
N ASN A 121 8.48 11.01 26.94
CA ASN A 121 9.54 10.41 26.14
C ASN A 121 9.10 9.25 25.24
N TYR A 122 7.80 8.93 25.18
CA TYR A 122 7.30 7.80 24.41
C TYR A 122 6.19 8.22 23.45
N LYS A 123 6.38 7.83 22.18
CA LYS A 123 5.35 7.93 21.15
C LYS A 123 5.01 6.53 20.68
N VAL A 124 3.73 6.28 20.45
CA VAL A 124 3.28 5.03 19.83
C VAL A 124 2.94 5.33 18.39
N PHE A 125 3.51 4.57 17.46
CA PHE A 125 3.09 4.60 16.07
C PHE A 125 1.99 3.57 15.86
N MET A 126 0.81 4.02 15.47
CA MET A 126 -0.34 3.15 15.22
C MET A 126 -0.76 3.26 13.76
N PRO A 127 -1.07 2.14 13.09
CA PRO A 127 -1.59 2.18 11.74
C PRO A 127 -2.99 2.80 11.76
N THR A 128 -3.28 3.73 10.84
CA THR A 128 -4.64 4.25 10.72
C THR A 128 -5.49 3.40 9.80
N TYR A 129 -4.90 2.47 9.04
CA TYR A 129 -5.67 1.57 8.19
C TYR A 129 -5.27 0.10 8.21
N ARG A 130 -6.22 -0.76 7.84
CA ARG A 130 -6.06 -2.20 7.65
C ARG A 130 -6.49 -2.62 6.24
N ALA A 131 -5.69 -3.42 5.56
CA ALA A 131 -6.03 -3.96 4.25
C ALA A 131 -7.26 -4.88 4.29
N LEU A 132 -8.12 -4.81 3.27
CA LEU A 132 -9.30 -5.69 3.16
C LEU A 132 -8.97 -7.16 2.92
N ARG A 133 -7.77 -7.45 2.38
CA ARG A 133 -7.34 -8.81 2.01
C ARG A 133 -7.07 -9.74 3.20
N LEU A 134 -7.07 -9.20 4.41
CA LEU A 134 -6.83 -9.97 5.62
C LEU A 134 -8.13 -10.57 6.20
N PRO A 135 -8.08 -11.82 6.70
CA PRO A 135 -6.86 -12.59 7.00
C PRO A 135 -6.33 -13.46 5.85
N ASP A 136 -7.05 -13.53 4.73
CA ASP A 136 -6.84 -14.58 3.72
C ASP A 136 -5.51 -14.46 2.96
N TYR A 137 -5.07 -13.23 2.69
CA TYR A 137 -3.83 -12.98 1.93
C TYR A 137 -2.94 -12.00 2.69
N PRO A 138 -2.21 -12.41 3.73
CA PRO A 138 -1.27 -11.54 4.46
C PRO A 138 0.03 -11.28 3.67
N ILE A 139 0.64 -10.12 3.90
CA ILE A 139 1.93 -9.68 3.37
C ILE A 139 2.85 -9.27 4.53
N ASP A 140 2.30 -8.77 5.64
CA ASP A 140 3.12 -8.40 6.79
C ASP A 140 3.92 -9.59 7.31
N ASN A 141 5.22 -9.37 7.54
CA ASN A 141 6.23 -10.38 7.88
C ASN A 141 6.54 -11.44 6.80
N ILE A 142 5.81 -11.44 5.69
CA ILE A 142 5.97 -12.42 4.58
C ILE A 142 6.66 -11.76 3.38
N GLY A 143 6.23 -10.55 3.02
CA GLY A 143 6.65 -9.85 1.81
C GLY A 143 5.94 -10.34 0.55
N ILE A 144 5.88 -9.47 -0.45
CA ILE A 144 5.46 -9.80 -1.80
C ILE A 144 6.48 -10.75 -2.41
N GLN A 145 5.99 -11.89 -2.89
CA GLN A 145 6.83 -12.92 -3.47
C GLN A 145 7.26 -12.54 -4.90
N PRO A 146 8.54 -12.76 -5.26
CA PRO A 146 8.98 -12.60 -6.64
C PRO A 146 8.33 -13.66 -7.53
N ASP A 147 8.18 -13.37 -8.82
CA ASP A 147 7.81 -14.36 -9.84
C ASP A 147 9.00 -15.25 -10.20
N VAL A 148 10.22 -14.68 -10.17
CA VAL A 148 11.49 -15.39 -10.34
C VAL A 148 12.38 -15.13 -9.14
N TYR A 149 12.61 -16.17 -8.33
CA TYR A 149 13.52 -16.06 -7.19
C TYR A 149 14.97 -15.99 -7.68
N ILE A 150 15.75 -15.03 -7.17
CA ILE A 150 17.20 -14.97 -7.37
C ILE A 150 17.88 -15.38 -6.05
N ASP A 151 18.64 -16.47 -6.10
CA ASP A 151 19.46 -16.91 -4.98
C ASP A 151 20.84 -16.21 -4.95
N SER A 152 21.59 -16.45 -3.87
CA SER A 152 22.88 -15.80 -3.62
C SER A 152 24.01 -16.10 -4.64
N SER A 153 23.83 -17.11 -5.51
CA SER A 153 24.78 -17.46 -6.56
C SER A 153 24.82 -16.41 -7.69
N VAL A 154 23.69 -15.75 -7.98
CA VAL A 154 23.60 -14.72 -9.01
C VAL A 154 24.09 -13.39 -8.45
N LYS A 155 25.22 -12.90 -8.96
CA LYS A 155 25.83 -11.64 -8.53
C LYS A 155 25.30 -10.42 -9.25
N ASP A 156 24.96 -10.58 -10.53
CA ASP A 156 24.46 -9.50 -11.37
C ASP A 156 23.01 -9.76 -11.74
N TRP A 157 22.11 -9.16 -10.94
CA TRP A 157 20.68 -9.29 -11.12
C TRP A 157 20.18 -8.57 -12.37
N VAL A 158 20.86 -7.50 -12.79
CA VAL A 158 20.48 -6.74 -13.99
C VAL A 158 20.80 -7.57 -15.22
N LYS A 159 22.01 -8.14 -15.30
CA LYS A 159 22.38 -9.05 -16.37
C LYS A 159 21.44 -10.25 -16.43
N PHE A 160 21.19 -10.89 -15.29
CA PHE A 160 20.25 -12.02 -15.23
C PHE A 160 18.84 -11.65 -15.74
N ALA A 161 18.35 -10.46 -15.39
CA ALA A 161 17.06 -9.96 -15.89
C ALA A 161 17.07 -9.67 -17.39
N VAL A 162 18.15 -9.12 -17.93
CA VAL A 162 18.31 -8.87 -19.37
C VAL A 162 18.38 -10.19 -20.13
N ASP A 163 19.23 -11.12 -19.68
CA ASP A 163 19.35 -12.46 -20.26
C ASP A 163 17.99 -13.19 -20.22
N TYR A 164 17.22 -13.03 -19.13
CA TYR A 164 15.87 -13.57 -19.01
C TYR A 164 14.91 -12.98 -20.07
N LEU A 165 14.98 -11.68 -20.36
CA LEU A 165 14.12 -11.02 -21.34
C LEU A 165 14.51 -11.32 -22.80
N GLU A 166 15.78 -11.62 -23.06
CA GLU A 166 16.29 -11.89 -24.41
C GLU A 166 16.17 -13.36 -24.82
N ASN A 167 16.02 -14.28 -23.87
CA ASN A 167 15.93 -15.73 -24.11
C ASN A 167 14.50 -16.31 -23.95
N ASP A 168 13.51 -15.51 -23.57
CA ASP A 168 12.06 -15.83 -23.60
C ASP A 168 11.45 -15.55 -24.99
#